data_AF-A0A951FIU0-F1
#
_entry.id   AF-A0A951FIU0-F1
#
_cell.length_a   1.000
_cell.length_b   1.000
_cell.length_c   1.000
_cell.angle_alpha   90.00
_cell.angle_beta   90.00
_cell.angle_gamma   90.00
#
_symmetry.space_group_name_H-M   'P 1'
#
loop_
_entity.id
_entity.type
_entity.pdbx_description
1 polymer ?
#
loop_
_entity_poly.entity_id
_entity_poly.type
_entity_poly.pdbx_seq_one_letter_code
_entity_poly.pdbx_strand_id
1 'polypeptide(L)'
;MGAQVVLAVTHHDPSDAMLPQAQRVLPQLLRIYAEIVVLATPTTGARTIEVLRGHDMLVEQEQSQSGIETLGLVRQQAIRLAAETGVGHVHLCDWDRVLHWVEQYPDELREVVDAIGRHDFLILGRTTRAFETHPRVQRITEAIANH
;
A
#
# COMPACT_ATOMS: atom_id res chain seq x y z
N MET A 1 23.14 0.69 -8.66
CA MET A 1 22.14 -0.02 -7.83
C MET A 1 20.90 0.84 -7.84
N GLY A 2 19.73 0.29 -8.18
CA GLY A 2 18.46 1.01 -8.05
C GLY A 2 18.19 1.35 -6.58
N ALA A 3 17.39 2.38 -6.32
CA ALA A 3 17.04 2.72 -4.95
C ALA A 3 16.24 1.57 -4.31
N GLN A 4 16.55 1.26 -3.06
CA GLN A 4 15.71 0.37 -2.27
C GLN A 4 14.50 1.16 -1.77
N VAL A 5 13.32 0.60 -1.98
CA VAL A 5 12.04 1.22 -1.61
C VAL A 5 11.26 0.28 -0.71
N VAL A 6 10.73 0.81 0.38
CA VAL A 6 9.82 0.11 1.30
C VAL A 6 8.40 0.47 0.96
N LEU A 7 7.55 -0.53 0.85
CA LEU A 7 6.11 -0.33 0.74
C LEU A 7 5.52 -0.18 2.14
N ALA A 8 4.90 0.96 2.44
CA ALA A 8 4.12 1.17 3.65
C ALA A 8 2.64 1.12 3.31
N VAL A 9 1.88 0.25 3.97
CA VAL A 9 0.42 0.14 3.77
C VAL A 9 -0.32 0.13 5.10
N THR A 10 -1.56 0.58 5.06
CA THR A 10 -2.56 0.33 6.11
C THR A 10 -3.52 -0.76 5.65
N HIS A 11 -3.93 -1.66 6.53
CA HIS A 11 -4.79 -2.78 6.15
C HIS A 11 -5.93 -3.03 7.14
N HIS A 12 -7.16 -2.90 6.66
CA HIS A 12 -8.38 -3.28 7.35
C HIS A 12 -9.13 -4.33 6.52
N ASP A 13 -9.20 -5.56 7.00
CA ASP A 13 -9.96 -6.64 6.36
C ASP A 13 -10.39 -7.69 7.39
N PRO A 14 -11.50 -7.46 8.11
CA PRO A 14 -11.91 -8.34 9.20
C PRO A 14 -12.30 -9.75 8.78
N SER A 15 -12.60 -9.96 7.50
CA SER A 15 -13.06 -11.24 6.97
C SER A 15 -12.01 -11.99 6.14
N ASP A 16 -10.76 -11.50 6.10
CA ASP A 16 -9.71 -12.03 5.20
C ASP A 16 -10.16 -12.07 3.72
N ALA A 17 -11.05 -11.16 3.30
CA ALA A 17 -11.63 -11.16 1.96
C ALA A 17 -10.58 -10.91 0.86
N MET A 18 -9.52 -10.16 1.18
CA MET A 18 -8.42 -9.83 0.28
C MET A 18 -7.30 -10.87 0.29
N LEU A 19 -7.29 -11.77 1.28
CA LEU A 19 -6.24 -12.77 1.43
C LEU A 19 -6.00 -13.62 0.18
N PRO A 20 -7.03 -14.12 -0.55
CA PRO A 20 -6.80 -14.88 -1.76
C PRO A 20 -6.09 -14.08 -2.85
N GLN A 21 -6.35 -12.78 -2.97
CA GLN A 21 -5.65 -11.91 -3.92
C GLN A 21 -4.21 -11.68 -3.46
N ALA A 22 -4.02 -11.34 -2.18
CA ALA A 22 -2.70 -11.16 -1.59
C ALA A 22 -1.79 -12.37 -1.86
N GLN A 23 -2.26 -13.58 -1.58
CA GLN A 23 -1.48 -14.81 -1.80
C GLN A 23 -1.05 -15.01 -3.25
N ARG A 24 -1.88 -14.63 -4.23
CA ARG A 24 -1.50 -14.74 -5.65
C ARG A 24 -0.37 -13.79 -6.03
N VAL A 25 -0.34 -12.59 -5.45
CA VAL A 25 0.53 -11.50 -5.93
C VAL A 25 1.70 -11.18 -5.00
N LEU A 26 1.69 -11.65 -3.76
CA LEU A 26 2.77 -11.47 -2.78
C LEU A 26 4.16 -11.84 -3.35
N PRO A 27 4.36 -12.97 -4.05
CA PRO A 27 5.66 -13.29 -4.63
C PRO A 27 6.17 -12.23 -5.61
N GLN A 28 5.26 -11.50 -6.26
CA GLN A 28 5.64 -10.42 -7.15
C GLN A 28 5.92 -9.12 -6.41
N LEU A 29 5.13 -8.77 -5.40
CA LEU A 29 5.39 -7.61 -4.55
C LEU A 29 6.74 -7.71 -3.85
N LEU A 30 7.07 -8.88 -3.30
CA LEU A 30 8.34 -9.16 -2.62
C LEU A 30 9.57 -9.09 -3.56
N ARG A 31 9.36 -9.13 -4.89
CA ARG A 31 10.43 -8.89 -5.87
C ARG A 31 10.58 -7.42 -6.25
N ILE A 32 9.53 -6.62 -6.06
CA ILE A 32 9.49 -5.21 -6.44
C ILE A 32 10.02 -4.33 -5.29
N TYR A 33 9.63 -4.65 -4.06
CA TYR A 33 9.98 -3.89 -2.88
C TYR A 33 11.10 -4.55 -2.09
N ALA A 34 11.95 -3.73 -1.47
CA ALA A 34 13.00 -4.23 -0.58
C ALA A 34 12.41 -4.80 0.72
N GLU A 35 11.37 -4.14 1.22
CA GLU A 35 10.62 -4.55 2.40
C GLU A 35 9.17 -4.08 2.27
N ILE A 36 8.26 -4.76 2.97
CA ILE A 36 6.85 -4.36 3.04
C ILE A 36 6.46 -4.27 4.51
N VAL A 37 5.98 -3.08 4.89
CA VAL A 37 5.44 -2.78 6.21
C VAL A 37 3.93 -2.64 6.13
N VAL A 38 3.24 -3.40 6.97
CA VAL A 38 1.79 -3.43 7.06
C VAL A 38 1.39 -2.98 8.45
N LEU A 39 0.68 -1.85 8.53
CA LEU A 39 -0.03 -1.45 9.73
C LEU A 39 -1.48 -1.93 9.63
N ALA A 40 -1.80 -3.01 10.32
CA ALA A 40 -3.13 -3.60 10.33
C ALA A 40 -4.01 -3.02 11.43
N THR A 41 -5.31 -2.91 11.15
CA THR A 41 -6.29 -2.57 12.20
C THR A 41 -6.42 -3.71 13.22
N PRO A 42 -6.94 -3.45 14.45
CA PRO A 42 -7.09 -4.48 15.48
C PRO A 42 -8.05 -5.62 15.09
N THR A 43 -8.88 -5.39 14.07
CA THR A 43 -9.90 -6.33 13.61
C THR A 43 -9.52 -7.03 12.32
N THR A 44 -8.34 -6.78 11.74
CA THR A 44 -7.87 -7.49 10.54
C THR A 44 -7.77 -8.98 10.81
N GLY A 45 -8.24 -9.78 9.86
CA GLY A 45 -8.36 -11.23 10.03
C GLY A 45 -7.03 -11.91 10.35
N ALA A 46 -7.09 -12.86 11.28
CA ALA A 46 -5.90 -13.53 11.82
C ALA A 46 -5.12 -14.29 10.73
N ARG A 47 -5.82 -14.88 9.75
CA ARG A 47 -5.17 -15.62 8.65
C ARG A 47 -4.35 -14.69 7.77
N THR A 48 -4.84 -13.47 7.54
CA THR A 48 -4.05 -12.47 6.81
C THR A 48 -2.81 -12.10 7.60
N ILE A 49 -2.93 -11.82 8.90
CA ILE A 49 -1.76 -11.51 9.74
C ILE A 49 -0.73 -12.64 9.72
N GLU A 50 -1.16 -13.90 9.87
CA GLU A 50 -0.30 -15.08 9.84
C GLU A 50 0.42 -15.23 8.50
N VAL A 51 -0.30 -15.09 7.38
CA VAL A 51 0.29 -15.22 6.04
C VAL A 51 1.30 -14.12 5.77
N LEU A 52 0.97 -12.86 6.09
CA LEU A 52 1.88 -11.74 5.85
C LEU A 52 3.16 -11.87 6.69
N ARG A 53 3.04 -12.23 7.97
CA ARG A 53 4.21 -12.50 8.83
C ARG A 53 5.01 -13.71 8.36
N GLY A 54 4.36 -14.75 7.83
CA GLY A 54 5.02 -15.92 7.25
C GLY A 54 5.83 -15.62 5.98
N HIS A 55 5.67 -14.44 5.39
CA HIS A 55 6.46 -13.93 4.27
C HIS A 55 7.54 -12.91 4.69
N ASP A 56 7.92 -12.91 5.98
CA ASP A 56 8.92 -12.02 6.58
C ASP A 56 8.58 -10.52 6.44
N MET A 57 7.29 -10.19 6.28
CA MET A 57 6.83 -8.79 6.26
C MET A 57 6.76 -8.26 7.70
N LEU A 58 7.08 -6.97 7.89
CA LEU A 58 6.84 -6.30 9.17
C LEU A 58 5.34 -5.99 9.30
N VAL A 59 4.66 -6.72 10.18
CA VAL A 59 3.22 -6.57 10.40
C VAL A 59 2.95 -6.14 11.84
N GLU A 60 2.63 -4.85 11.98
CA GLU A 60 2.19 -4.24 13.23
C GLU A 60 0.67 -4.13 13.26
N GLN A 61 0.10 -4.10 14.47
CA GLN A 61 -1.32 -3.86 14.66
C GLN A 61 -1.52 -2.57 15.46
N GLU A 62 -2.49 -1.76 15.04
CA GLU A 62 -2.95 -0.61 15.80
C GLU A 62 -3.44 -1.05 17.19
N GLN A 63 -3.23 -0.21 18.21
CA GLN A 63 -3.70 -0.51 19.57
C GLN A 63 -5.21 -0.31 19.75
N SER A 64 -5.80 0.59 18.95
CA SER A 64 -7.21 0.90 18.97
C SER A 64 -7.71 1.13 17.54
N GLN A 65 -9.02 0.96 17.34
CA GLN A 65 -9.61 1.16 16.03
C GLN A 65 -9.62 2.66 15.69
N SER A 66 -8.92 3.01 14.62
CA SER A 66 -8.92 4.35 14.05
C SER A 66 -10.17 4.61 13.21
N GLY A 67 -10.70 5.82 13.31
CA GLY A 67 -11.79 6.31 12.47
C GLY A 67 -11.28 7.15 11.30
N ILE A 68 -12.21 7.66 10.48
CA ILE A 68 -11.88 8.54 9.35
C ILE A 68 -11.11 9.79 9.82
N GLU A 69 -11.44 10.32 11.00
CA GLU A 69 -10.78 11.52 11.55
C GLU A 69 -9.31 11.31 11.93
N THR A 70 -8.89 10.06 12.20
CA THR A 70 -7.52 9.72 12.59
C THR A 70 -6.72 9.06 11.47
N LEU A 71 -7.31 8.87 10.27
CA LEU A 71 -6.68 8.15 9.16
C LEU A 71 -5.32 8.74 8.75
N GLY A 72 -5.17 10.07 8.82
CA GLY A 72 -3.89 10.72 8.57
C GLY A 72 -2.78 10.31 9.56
N LEU A 73 -3.14 10.11 10.82
CA LEU A 73 -2.21 9.66 11.87
C LEU A 73 -1.80 8.20 11.66
N VAL A 74 -2.75 7.34 11.25
CA VAL A 74 -2.47 5.92 10.94
C VAL A 74 -1.50 5.82 9.76
N ARG A 75 -1.74 6.57 8.69
CA ARG A 75 -0.82 6.64 7.54
C ARG A 75 0.56 7.15 7.95
N GLN A 76 0.61 8.18 8.80
CA GLN A 76 1.87 8.67 9.34
C GLN A 76 2.60 7.58 10.16
N GLN A 77 1.89 6.80 10.96
CA GLN A 77 2.46 5.69 11.71
C GLN A 77 3.03 4.60 10.80
N ALA A 78 2.31 4.22 9.73
CA ALA A 78 2.81 3.26 8.74
C ALA A 78 4.10 3.75 8.07
N ILE A 79 4.19 5.04 7.73
CA ILE A 79 5.42 5.65 7.21
C ILE A 79 6.56 5.60 8.23
N ARG A 80 6.29 5.88 9.51
CA ARG A 80 7.32 5.84 10.56
C ARG A 80 7.90 4.44 10.73
N LEU A 81 7.04 3.43 10.79
CA LEU A 81 7.46 2.02 10.83
C LEU A 81 8.32 1.66 9.61
N ALA A 82 7.90 2.09 8.41
CA ALA A 82 8.70 1.88 7.20
C ALA A 82 10.06 2.60 7.22
N ALA A 83 10.13 3.80 7.80
CA ALA A 83 11.39 4.54 7.93
C ALA A 83 12.36 3.89 8.93
N GLU A 84 11.85 3.18 9.94
CA GLU A 84 12.67 2.47 10.94
C GLU A 84 13.43 1.26 10.36
N THR A 85 13.04 0.75 9.20
CA THR A 85 13.76 -0.31 8.46
C THR A 85 15.15 0.13 7.97
N GLY A 86 15.41 1.44 7.91
CA GLY A 86 16.68 2.01 7.46
C GLY A 86 16.84 2.10 5.92
N VAL A 87 15.80 1.73 5.16
CA VAL A 87 15.78 1.86 3.70
C VAL A 87 15.50 3.33 3.29
N GLY A 88 16.12 3.77 2.19
CA GLY A 88 16.19 5.19 1.83
C GLY A 88 14.90 5.85 1.31
N HIS A 89 13.90 5.08 0.86
CA HIS A 89 12.65 5.64 0.33
C HIS A 89 11.43 4.83 0.78
N VAL A 90 10.31 5.52 1.01
CA VAL A 90 9.03 4.92 1.40
C VAL A 90 7.96 5.21 0.35
N HIS A 91 7.29 4.16 -0.12
CA HIS A 91 6.08 4.25 -0.93
C HIS A 91 4.86 4.00 -0.03
N LEU A 92 4.12 5.05 0.33
CA LEU A 92 2.82 4.91 0.98
C LEU A 92 1.76 4.58 -0.08
N CYS A 93 1.08 3.45 0.05
CA CYS A 93 -0.02 3.07 -0.82
C CYS A 93 -1.11 2.33 -0.03
N ASP A 94 -2.38 2.47 -0.42
CA ASP A 94 -3.45 1.65 0.17
C ASP A 94 -3.27 0.18 -0.30
N TRP A 95 -3.50 -0.80 0.60
CA TRP A 95 -3.21 -2.21 0.34
C TRP A 95 -4.00 -2.78 -0.87
N ASP A 96 -5.28 -2.46 -0.98
CA ASP A 96 -6.12 -2.85 -2.11
C ASP A 96 -5.62 -2.31 -3.45
N ARG A 97 -5.12 -1.08 -3.45
CA ARG A 97 -4.57 -0.44 -4.65
C ARG A 97 -3.30 -1.11 -5.10
N VAL A 98 -2.36 -1.38 -4.19
CA VAL A 98 -1.09 -2.02 -4.56
C VAL A 98 -1.30 -3.48 -4.98
N LEU A 99 -2.21 -4.22 -4.33
CA LEU A 99 -2.58 -5.58 -4.74
C LEU A 99 -3.16 -5.61 -6.16
N HIS A 100 -4.08 -4.70 -6.47
CA HIS A 100 -4.63 -4.58 -7.82
C HIS A 100 -3.56 -4.17 -8.83
N TRP A 101 -2.71 -3.20 -8.48
CA TRP A 101 -1.69 -2.65 -9.38
C TRP A 101 -0.68 -3.73 -9.79
N VAL A 102 -0.15 -4.49 -8.83
CA VAL A 102 0.78 -5.58 -9.14
C VAL A 102 0.11 -6.69 -9.95
N GLU A 103 -1.19 -6.97 -9.74
CA GLU A 103 -1.89 -8.03 -10.47
C GLU A 103 -2.14 -7.65 -11.93
N GLN A 104 -2.47 -6.39 -12.20
CA GLN A 104 -2.91 -5.95 -13.52
C GLN A 104 -1.84 -5.22 -14.33
N TYR A 105 -0.98 -4.44 -13.68
CA TYR A 105 0.04 -3.60 -14.34
C TYR A 105 1.38 -3.68 -13.59
N PRO A 106 1.97 -4.88 -13.47
CA PRO A 106 3.20 -5.06 -12.70
C PRO A 106 4.42 -4.34 -13.27
N ASP A 107 4.49 -4.18 -14.59
CA ASP A 107 5.59 -3.46 -15.24
C ASP A 107 5.49 -1.96 -14.95
N GLU A 108 4.27 -1.40 -15.00
CA GLU A 108 3.98 -0.02 -14.58
C GLU A 108 4.37 0.20 -13.11
N LEU A 109 4.05 -0.74 -12.22
CA LEU A 109 4.44 -0.66 -10.81
C LEU A 109 5.96 -0.66 -10.62
N ARG A 110 6.70 -1.49 -11.37
CA ARG A 110 8.17 -1.52 -11.31
C ARG A 110 8.78 -0.20 -11.78
N GLU A 111 8.32 0.33 -12.89
CA GLU A 111 8.79 1.62 -13.41
C GLU A 111 8.55 2.77 -12.42
N VAL A 112 7.40 2.74 -11.73
CA VAL A 112 7.10 3.70 -10.67
C VAL A 112 8.05 3.53 -9.48
N VAL A 113 8.29 2.31 -9.01
CA VAL A 113 9.20 2.07 -7.89
C VAL A 113 10.63 2.50 -8.22
N ASP A 114 11.09 2.26 -9.45
CA ASP A 114 12.37 2.78 -9.95
C ASP A 114 12.38 4.32 -10.05
N ALA A 115 11.23 4.94 -10.31
CA ALA A 115 11.09 6.40 -10.33
C ALA A 115 11.12 7.03 -8.93
N ILE A 116 10.62 6.35 -7.89
CA ILE A 116 10.62 6.86 -6.52
C ILE A 116 12.04 7.22 -6.08
N GLY A 117 13.02 6.36 -6.36
CA GLY A 117 14.42 6.58 -6.00
C GLY A 117 15.11 7.78 -6.66
N ARG A 118 14.43 8.46 -7.59
CA ARG A 118 14.96 9.62 -8.33
C ARG A 118 14.40 10.96 -7.83
N HIS A 119 13.57 10.94 -6.79
CA HIS A 119 12.88 12.12 -6.27
C HIS A 119 12.94 12.13 -4.74
N ASP A 120 13.14 13.31 -4.15
CA ASP A 120 13.06 13.46 -2.68
C ASP A 120 11.62 13.29 -2.18
N PHE A 121 10.65 13.64 -3.02
CA PHE A 121 9.22 13.50 -2.74
C PHE A 121 8.44 13.37 -4.06
N LEU A 122 7.59 12.34 -4.16
CA LEU A 122 6.82 12.02 -5.35
C LEU A 122 5.36 11.79 -4.99
N ILE A 123 4.45 12.53 -5.63
CA ILE A 123 3.00 12.29 -5.57
C ILE A 123 2.57 11.61 -6.86
N LEU A 124 1.91 10.46 -6.73
CA LEU A 124 1.41 9.69 -7.86
C LEU A 124 -0.06 10.02 -8.10
N GLY A 125 -0.34 10.70 -9.21
CA GLY A 125 -1.69 10.91 -9.71
C GLY A 125 -2.21 9.69 -10.48
N ARG A 126 -3.53 9.52 -10.53
CA ARG A 126 -4.15 8.54 -11.44
C ARG A 126 -4.05 9.01 -12.89
N THR A 127 -3.72 8.08 -13.79
CA THR A 127 -3.87 8.31 -15.23
C THR A 127 -5.36 8.43 -15.59
N THR A 128 -5.68 9.03 -16.74
CA THR A 128 -7.05 9.09 -17.26
C THR A 128 -7.67 7.69 -17.36
N ARG A 129 -6.91 6.72 -17.89
CA ARG A 129 -7.30 5.30 -17.96
C ARG A 129 -7.70 4.76 -16.60
N ALA A 130 -6.86 4.94 -15.57
CA ALA A 130 -7.14 4.44 -14.22
C ALA A 130 -8.29 5.19 -13.55
N PHE A 131 -8.44 6.49 -13.81
CA PHE A 131 -9.54 7.28 -13.28
C PHE A 131 -10.89 6.81 -13.85
N GLU A 132 -10.96 6.52 -15.15
CA GLU A 132 -12.18 6.12 -15.85
C GLU A 132 -12.77 4.78 -15.40
N THR A 133 -11.98 3.89 -14.79
CA THR A 133 -12.46 2.61 -14.24
C THR A 133 -13.26 2.77 -12.95
N HIS A 134 -13.22 3.95 -12.30
CA HIS A 134 -13.89 4.17 -11.03
C HIS A 134 -15.39 4.48 -11.19
N PRO A 135 -16.22 4.15 -10.18
CA PRO A 135 -17.63 4.48 -10.16
C PRO A 135 -17.87 5.97 -10.46
N ARG A 136 -18.93 6.26 -11.22
CA ARG A 136 -19.27 7.63 -11.65
C ARG A 136 -19.33 8.60 -10.46
N VAL A 137 -19.85 8.17 -9.31
CA VAL A 137 -19.93 9.01 -8.11
C VAL A 137 -18.54 9.48 -7.67
N GLN A 138 -17.55 8.58 -7.62
CA GLN A 138 -16.17 8.94 -7.23
C GLN A 138 -15.53 9.86 -8.26
N ARG A 139 -15.71 9.58 -9.56
CA ARG A 139 -15.16 10.41 -10.63
C ARG A 139 -15.70 11.84 -10.56
N ILE A 140 -17.00 12.03 -10.35
CA ILE A 140 -17.60 13.36 -10.30
C ILE A 140 -17.12 14.12 -9.06
N THR A 141 -17.14 13.50 -7.89
CA THR A 141 -16.74 14.19 -6.64
C THR A 141 -15.27 14.58 -6.67
N GLU A 142 -14.40 13.70 -7.15
CA GLU A 142 -12.97 14.00 -7.25
C GLU A 142 -12.67 15.04 -8.34
N ALA A 143 -13.39 14.99 -9.46
CA ALA A 143 -13.26 16.01 -10.51
C ALA A 143 -13.66 17.40 -10.02
N ILE A 144 -14.52 17.50 -8.98
CA ILE A 144 -14.90 18.77 -8.32
C ILE A 144 -13.84 19.22 -7.28
N ALA A 145 -13.13 18.29 -6.65
CA ALA A 145 -12.17 18.64 -5.61
C ALA A 145 -10.77 18.95 -6.18
N ASN A 146 -10.38 18.30 -7.28
CA ASN A 146 -9.01 18.28 -7.79
C ASN A 146 -8.81 19.17 -9.05
N HIS A 147 -9.33 20.41 -9.03
CA HIS A 147 -9.23 21.38 -10.12
C HIS A 147 -7.89 22.13 -10.17
#